data_AF-A0A6V7ENC0-F1
#
_entry.id   AF-A0A6V7ENC0-F1
#
_cell.length_a   1.000
_cell.length_b   1.000
_cell.length_c   1.000
_cell.angle_alpha   90.00
_cell.angle_beta   90.00
_cell.angle_gamma   90.00
#
_symmetry.space_group_name_H-M   'P 1'
#
loop_
_entity.id
_entity.type
_entity.pdbx_description
1 polymer ?
#
loop_
_entity_poly.entity_id
_entity_poly.type
_entity_poly.pdbx_seq_one_letter_code
_entity_poly.pdbx_strand_id
1 'polypeptide(L)'
;MHALLITAAVALLGVAIPAAAGETSQFSRTTQLYQETSTAGETLDAFVTRIAPRARAASVNARAVACGEIQGSGPYTLSLKTDGRQDWCEVPKTPAPYVLVNGIAKDAREDHIPSIYYRRPGYLITPWSIKFQDRAGVRKVSAVGR
;
A
#
# COMPACT_ATOMS: atom_id res chain seq x y z
N MET A 1 -21.37 48.27 68.04
CA MET A 1 -21.05 48.29 66.61
C MET A 1 -19.70 47.64 66.42
N HIS A 2 -19.63 46.37 66.04
CA HIS A 2 -18.36 45.72 65.65
C HIS A 2 -18.65 44.73 64.53
N ALA A 3 -18.14 45.07 63.36
CA ALA A 3 -18.33 44.38 62.09
C ALA A 3 -17.46 43.13 62.01
N LEU A 4 -18.05 42.00 61.60
CA LEU A 4 -17.32 40.81 61.21
C LEU A 4 -17.06 40.86 59.70
N LEU A 5 -15.79 41.06 59.36
CA LEU A 5 -15.26 40.95 58.00
C LEU A 5 -15.13 39.47 57.64
N ILE A 6 -15.85 39.02 56.62
CA ILE A 6 -15.64 37.70 56.01
C ILE A 6 -14.98 37.94 54.66
N THR A 7 -13.67 37.69 54.59
CA THR A 7 -12.86 37.68 53.38
C THR A 7 -13.17 36.41 52.59
N ALA A 8 -13.92 36.52 51.49
CA ALA A 8 -14.14 35.42 50.56
C ALA A 8 -13.00 35.41 49.51
N ALA A 9 -12.13 34.41 49.57
CA ALA A 9 -11.14 34.13 48.53
C ALA A 9 -11.82 33.30 47.42
N VAL A 10 -12.00 33.88 46.23
CA VAL A 10 -12.48 33.16 45.05
C VAL A 10 -11.27 32.70 44.25
N ALA A 11 -10.95 31.40 44.32
CA ALA A 11 -9.99 30.76 43.43
C ALA A 11 -10.70 30.37 42.12
N LEU A 12 -10.50 31.15 41.05
CA LEU A 12 -10.94 30.79 39.70
C LEU A 12 -9.96 29.76 39.12
N LEU A 13 -10.40 28.51 39.09
CA LEU A 13 -9.74 27.41 38.39
C LEU A 13 -9.80 27.68 36.88
N GLY A 14 -8.67 28.10 36.31
CA GLY A 14 -8.47 28.18 34.86
C GLY A 14 -8.45 26.77 34.27
N VAL A 15 -9.54 26.36 33.63
CA VAL A 15 -9.55 25.15 32.80
C VAL A 15 -8.98 25.53 31.44
N ALA A 16 -7.69 25.30 31.25
CA ALA A 16 -7.09 25.31 29.93
C ALA A 16 -7.58 24.06 29.17
N ILE A 17 -8.53 24.25 28.26
CA ILE A 17 -8.95 23.23 27.30
C ILE A 17 -7.75 23.01 26.38
N PRO A 18 -7.13 21.81 26.32
CA PRO A 18 -6.13 21.55 25.30
C PRO A 18 -6.86 21.54 23.96
N ALA A 19 -6.47 22.45 23.06
CA ALA A 19 -6.83 22.32 21.65
C ALA A 19 -6.17 21.03 21.15
N ALA A 20 -6.95 19.96 21.02
CA ALA A 20 -6.53 18.75 20.33
C ALA A 20 -6.46 19.07 18.83
N ALA A 21 -5.39 19.75 18.42
CA ALA A 21 -4.98 19.81 17.04
C ALA A 21 -4.43 18.44 16.66
N GLY A 22 -5.21 17.71 15.87
CA GLY A 22 -4.84 16.38 15.44
C GLY A 22 -5.97 15.73 14.68
N GLU A 23 -6.36 16.30 13.54
CA GLU A 23 -6.88 15.47 12.46
C GLU A 23 -5.80 14.45 12.14
N THR A 24 -5.92 13.27 12.74
CA THR A 24 -5.19 12.09 12.29
C THR A 24 -5.73 11.78 10.90
N SER A 25 -5.05 12.29 9.89
CA SER A 25 -5.24 11.84 8.52
C SER A 25 -5.22 10.31 8.55
N GLN A 26 -6.39 9.70 8.30
CA GLN A 26 -6.66 8.26 8.31
C GLN A 26 -5.94 7.50 7.18
N PHE A 27 -4.75 7.94 6.77
CA PHE A 27 -3.87 7.11 5.95
C PHE A 27 -3.27 6.06 6.87
N SER A 28 -3.87 4.88 6.85
CA SER A 28 -3.43 3.71 7.60
C SER A 28 -1.92 3.52 7.39
N ARG A 29 -1.20 3.37 8.51
CA ARG A 29 0.26 3.27 8.58
C ARG A 29 0.78 2.30 7.51
N THR A 30 1.60 2.81 6.58
CA THR A 30 2.33 1.98 5.62
C THR A 30 3.05 0.85 6.36
N THR A 31 2.75 -0.39 5.97
CA THR A 31 3.30 -1.60 6.58
C THR A 31 4.04 -2.39 5.52
N GLN A 32 5.33 -2.67 5.75
CA GLN A 32 6.08 -3.58 4.91
C GLN A 32 5.64 -5.02 5.17
N LEU A 33 5.33 -5.75 4.10
CA LEU A 33 4.86 -7.14 4.16
C LEU A 33 6.03 -8.12 4.07
N TYR A 34 6.86 -7.98 3.04
CA TYR A 34 8.11 -8.72 2.87
C TYR A 34 8.99 -8.10 1.79
N GLN A 35 10.22 -8.60 1.67
CA GLN A 35 11.13 -8.28 0.58
C GLN A 35 11.59 -9.56 -0.11
N GLU A 36 11.73 -9.52 -1.43
CA GLU A 36 12.32 -10.60 -2.21
C GLU A 36 13.27 -10.08 -3.29
N THR A 37 14.26 -10.90 -3.61
CA THR A 37 15.25 -10.65 -4.65
C THR A 37 15.19 -11.77 -5.69
N SER A 38 15.40 -11.43 -6.95
CA SER A 38 15.46 -12.39 -8.04
C SER A 38 16.71 -13.24 -7.97
N THR A 39 16.65 -14.43 -8.56
CA THR A 39 17.83 -15.23 -8.82
C THR A 39 18.64 -14.65 -10.00
N ALA A 40 19.91 -15.04 -10.11
CA ALA A 40 20.76 -14.58 -11.21
C ALA A 40 20.22 -15.09 -12.56
N GLY A 41 20.11 -14.19 -13.55
CA GLY A 41 19.58 -14.51 -14.87
C GLY A 41 18.05 -14.69 -14.95
N GLU A 42 17.34 -14.55 -13.82
CA GLU A 42 15.88 -14.56 -13.81
C GLU A 42 15.34 -13.35 -14.57
N THR A 43 14.39 -13.57 -15.50
CA THR A 43 13.71 -12.46 -16.18
C THR A 43 12.74 -11.77 -15.24
N LEU A 44 12.40 -10.51 -15.52
CA LEU A 44 11.45 -9.76 -14.69
C LEU A 44 10.08 -10.45 -14.61
N ASP A 45 9.59 -10.99 -15.72
CA ASP A 45 8.34 -11.77 -15.78
C ASP A 45 8.40 -13.05 -14.94
N ALA A 46 9.52 -13.78 -15.00
CA ALA A 46 9.72 -14.99 -14.21
C ALA A 46 9.78 -14.67 -12.72
N PHE A 47 10.49 -13.60 -12.35
CA PHE A 47 10.56 -13.09 -10.98
C PHE A 47 9.15 -12.77 -10.44
N VAL A 48 8.37 -11.97 -11.16
CA VAL A 48 7.01 -11.61 -10.76
C VAL A 48 6.09 -12.83 -10.68
N THR A 49 6.20 -13.75 -11.63
CA THR A 49 5.41 -14.99 -11.64
C THR A 49 5.71 -15.86 -10.42
N ARG A 50 6.98 -15.98 -10.05
CA ARG A 50 7.42 -16.76 -8.89
C ARG A 50 6.92 -16.19 -7.57
N ILE A 51 6.95 -14.87 -7.39
CA ILE A 51 6.51 -14.25 -6.13
C ILE A 51 4.99 -14.14 -6.00
N ALA A 52 4.23 -14.27 -7.09
CA ALA A 52 2.79 -14.00 -7.12
C ALA A 52 1.97 -14.76 -6.06
N PRO A 53 2.18 -16.07 -5.82
CA PRO A 53 1.44 -16.79 -4.77
C PRO A 53 1.66 -16.18 -3.38
N ARG A 54 2.91 -15.85 -3.04
CA ARG A 54 3.27 -15.24 -1.75
C ARG A 54 2.74 -13.81 -1.63
N ALA A 55 2.85 -13.03 -2.70
CA ALA A 55 2.35 -11.67 -2.77
C ALA A 55 0.84 -11.64 -2.50
N ARG A 56 0.09 -12.53 -3.15
CA ARG A 56 -1.35 -12.68 -2.95
C ARG A 56 -1.69 -13.09 -1.52
N ALA A 57 -1.00 -14.09 -0.98
CA ALA A 57 -1.21 -14.52 0.41
C ALA A 57 -0.97 -13.36 1.38
N ALA A 58 0.07 -12.55 1.17
CA ALA A 58 0.35 -11.38 1.98
C ALA A 58 -0.78 -10.32 1.91
N SER A 59 -1.28 -10.03 0.69
CA SER A 59 -2.42 -9.11 0.49
C SER A 59 -3.71 -9.63 1.16
N VAL A 60 -4.01 -10.92 1.02
CA VAL A 60 -5.18 -11.56 1.68
C VAL A 60 -5.06 -11.50 3.21
N ASN A 61 -3.89 -11.84 3.75
CA ASN A 61 -3.65 -11.81 5.20
C ASN A 61 -3.76 -10.40 5.76
N ALA A 62 -3.27 -9.39 5.03
CA ALA A 62 -3.40 -7.99 5.38
C ALA A 62 -4.82 -7.44 5.20
N ARG A 63 -5.69 -8.16 4.48
CA ARG A 63 -7.04 -7.70 4.07
C ARG A 63 -6.99 -6.35 3.37
N ALA A 64 -5.96 -6.13 2.55
CA ALA A 64 -5.68 -4.86 1.88
C ALA A 64 -4.93 -5.10 0.56
N VAL A 65 -5.01 -4.14 -0.35
CA VAL A 65 -4.17 -4.11 -1.56
C VAL A 65 -2.72 -3.90 -1.14
N ALA A 66 -1.82 -4.63 -1.82
CA ALA A 66 -0.39 -4.51 -1.60
C ALA A 66 0.30 -3.98 -2.85
N CYS A 67 1.43 -3.31 -2.67
CA CYS A 67 2.18 -2.71 -3.76
C CYS A 67 3.66 -2.56 -3.45
N GLY A 68 4.47 -2.32 -4.48
CA GLY A 68 5.89 -2.03 -4.34
C GLY A 68 6.53 -1.63 -5.67
N GLU A 69 7.80 -1.24 -5.62
CA GLU A 69 8.63 -1.01 -6.80
C GLU A 69 9.68 -2.11 -6.92
N ILE A 70 9.94 -2.52 -8.16
CA ILE A 70 11.02 -3.45 -8.49
C ILE A 70 12.25 -2.62 -8.84
N GLN A 71 13.28 -2.74 -8.01
CA GLN A 71 14.56 -2.06 -8.18
C GLN A 71 15.59 -2.98 -8.85
N GLY A 72 16.58 -2.36 -9.49
CA GLY A 72 17.66 -3.04 -10.18
C GLY A 72 17.34 -3.35 -11.64
N SER A 73 18.39 -3.54 -12.43
CA SER A 73 18.33 -4.01 -13.82
C SER A 73 18.67 -5.51 -13.92
N GLY A 74 18.57 -6.23 -12.81
CA GLY A 74 19.09 -7.58 -12.62
C GLY A 74 20.31 -7.58 -11.69
N PRO A 75 20.34 -8.40 -10.62
CA PRO A 75 19.17 -9.04 -10.00
C PRO A 75 18.14 -8.00 -9.55
N TYR A 76 16.86 -8.36 -9.57
CA TYR A 76 15.75 -7.50 -9.20
C TYR A 76 15.45 -7.59 -7.71
N THR A 77 14.99 -6.51 -7.08
CA THR A 77 14.53 -6.51 -5.69
C THR A 77 13.16 -5.86 -5.59
N LEU A 78 12.21 -6.53 -4.93
CA LEU A 78 10.90 -6.00 -4.59
C LEU A 78 10.74 -5.91 -3.07
N SER A 79 10.41 -4.72 -2.57
CA SER A 79 9.88 -4.54 -1.21
C SER A 79 8.37 -4.33 -1.31
N LEU A 80 7.60 -5.32 -0.89
CA LEU A 80 6.13 -5.28 -0.93
C LEU A 80 5.60 -4.67 0.36
N LYS A 81 4.67 -3.72 0.24
CA LYS A 81 4.00 -3.04 1.34
C LYS A 81 2.49 -3.02 1.16
N THR A 82 1.78 -2.55 2.17
CA THR A 82 0.38 -2.08 2.07
C THR A 82 0.21 -0.76 2.81
N ASP A 83 -0.74 0.06 2.39
CA ASP A 83 -1.18 1.26 3.12
C ASP A 83 -2.50 0.99 3.87
N GLY A 84 -2.85 -0.28 4.11
CA GLY A 84 -4.04 -0.69 4.87
C GLY A 84 -5.38 -0.49 4.15
N ARG A 85 -5.37 -0.07 2.88
CA ARG A 85 -6.55 0.20 2.06
C ARG A 85 -6.94 -1.00 1.21
N GLN A 86 -8.25 -1.21 1.04
CA GLN A 86 -8.78 -2.33 0.25
C GLN A 86 -8.84 -2.05 -1.25
N ASP A 87 -8.74 -0.78 -1.65
CA ASP A 87 -8.90 -0.31 -3.02
C ASP A 87 -7.59 0.21 -3.61
N TRP A 88 -6.58 0.45 -2.78
CA TRP A 88 -5.40 1.20 -3.17
C TRP A 88 -4.16 0.84 -2.37
N CYS A 89 -3.00 0.98 -3.00
CA CYS A 89 -1.72 1.08 -2.33
C CYS A 89 -0.84 2.01 -3.15
N GLU A 90 -0.30 3.05 -2.52
CA GLU A 90 0.44 4.10 -3.21
C GLU A 90 1.82 3.60 -3.60
N VAL A 91 2.13 3.58 -4.88
CA VAL A 91 3.49 3.34 -5.37
C VAL A 91 4.20 4.67 -5.61
N PRO A 92 5.46 4.85 -5.18
CA PRO A 92 6.26 6.01 -5.54
C PRO A 92 6.24 6.27 -7.06
N LYS A 93 6.40 7.54 -7.45
CA LYS A 93 6.34 7.96 -8.87
C LYS A 93 7.72 7.92 -9.51
N THR A 94 8.35 6.75 -9.55
CA THR A 94 9.66 6.56 -10.16
C THR A 94 9.57 5.87 -11.55
N PRO A 95 10.65 5.86 -12.34
CA PRO A 95 10.72 5.08 -13.57
C PRO A 95 10.76 3.56 -13.35
N ALA A 96 10.97 3.09 -12.12
CA ALA A 96 11.07 1.67 -11.81
C ALA A 96 9.73 0.95 -12.07
N PRO A 97 9.76 -0.31 -12.55
CA PRO A 97 8.54 -1.10 -12.67
C PRO A 97 7.84 -1.26 -11.33
N TYR A 98 6.54 -1.05 -11.28
CA TYR A 98 5.77 -1.27 -10.06
C TYR A 98 5.10 -2.65 -10.04
N VAL A 99 4.68 -3.08 -8.85
CA VAL A 99 3.80 -4.24 -8.66
C VAL A 99 2.60 -3.78 -7.87
N LEU A 100 1.40 -4.06 -8.38
CA LEU A 100 0.14 -3.99 -7.67
C LEU A 100 -0.35 -5.41 -7.43
N VAL A 101 -0.79 -5.69 -6.21
CA VAL A 101 -1.26 -6.99 -5.79
C VAL A 101 -2.64 -6.81 -5.21
N ASN A 102 -3.61 -7.41 -5.89
CA ASN A 102 -4.96 -7.44 -5.43
C ASN A 102 -5.35 -8.85 -5.06
N GLY A 103 -5.08 -9.24 -3.80
CA GLY A 103 -5.45 -10.55 -3.29
C GLY A 103 -6.92 -10.66 -2.86
N ILE A 104 -7.59 -9.53 -2.64
CA ILE A 104 -8.88 -9.43 -1.96
C ILE A 104 -10.07 -9.13 -2.88
N ALA A 105 -9.82 -8.83 -4.16
CA ALA A 105 -10.85 -8.66 -5.18
C ALA A 105 -11.75 -9.91 -5.24
N LYS A 106 -12.99 -9.81 -4.76
CA LYS A 106 -13.98 -10.89 -4.83
C LYS A 106 -14.49 -11.13 -6.26
N ASP A 107 -14.48 -10.08 -7.08
CA ASP A 107 -14.84 -10.14 -8.50
C ASP A 107 -13.64 -9.70 -9.34
N ALA A 108 -13.38 -10.41 -10.44
CA ALA A 108 -12.29 -10.13 -11.37
C ALA A 108 -12.36 -8.80 -12.13
N ARG A 109 -13.14 -7.85 -11.62
CA ARG A 109 -13.33 -6.51 -12.16
C ARG A 109 -12.17 -5.58 -11.83
N GLU A 110 -11.35 -5.92 -10.83
CA GLU A 110 -10.10 -5.20 -10.52
C GLU A 110 -8.90 -5.61 -11.40
N ASP A 111 -9.18 -6.29 -12.50
CA ASP A 111 -8.27 -6.59 -13.62
C ASP A 111 -7.76 -5.35 -14.39
N HIS A 112 -8.06 -4.16 -13.89
CA HIS A 112 -7.75 -2.88 -14.49
C HIS A 112 -6.60 -2.23 -13.72
N ILE A 113 -5.48 -2.04 -14.41
CA ILE A 113 -4.40 -1.22 -13.89
C ILE A 113 -4.89 0.24 -13.89
N PRO A 114 -4.82 0.96 -12.76
CA PRO A 114 -5.24 2.34 -12.67
C PRO A 114 -4.61 3.20 -13.78
N SER A 115 -5.42 4.01 -14.47
CA SER A 115 -4.96 4.84 -15.60
C SER A 115 -3.85 5.81 -15.21
N ILE A 116 -3.74 6.17 -13.92
CA ILE A 116 -2.64 6.98 -13.39
C ILE A 116 -1.26 6.33 -13.59
N TYR A 117 -1.22 5.02 -13.83
CA TYR A 117 -0.02 4.26 -14.11
C TYR A 117 0.13 3.84 -15.57
N TYR A 118 -0.78 4.25 -16.47
CA TYR A 118 -0.85 3.79 -17.87
C TYR A 118 0.46 4.00 -18.67
N ARG A 119 1.30 4.96 -18.28
CA ARG A 119 2.58 5.27 -18.96
C ARG A 119 3.81 4.68 -18.26
N ARG A 120 3.63 3.90 -17.20
CA ARG A 120 4.70 3.32 -16.38
C ARG A 120 4.71 1.80 -16.55
N PRO A 121 5.89 1.18 -16.69
CA PRO A 121 5.99 -0.27 -16.64
C PRO A 121 5.48 -0.77 -15.29
N GLY A 122 4.66 -1.82 -15.27
CA GLY A 122 4.22 -2.42 -14.03
C GLY A 122 3.38 -3.66 -14.18
N TYR A 123 3.27 -4.38 -13.08
CA TYR A 123 2.58 -5.66 -12.99
C TYR A 123 1.35 -5.54 -12.11
N LEU A 124 0.29 -6.23 -12.52
CA LEU A 124 -0.91 -6.45 -11.72
C LEU A 124 -1.04 -7.95 -11.45
N ILE A 125 -1.01 -8.31 -10.16
CA ILE A 125 -1.19 -9.68 -9.69
C ILE A 125 -2.59 -9.79 -9.10
N THR A 126 -3.45 -10.59 -9.75
CA THR A 126 -4.81 -10.90 -9.30
C THR A 126 -4.95 -12.40 -9.01
N PRO A 127 -6.09 -12.85 -8.43
CA PRO A 127 -6.37 -14.26 -8.27
C PRO A 127 -6.38 -15.09 -9.55
N TRP A 128 -6.58 -14.47 -10.71
CA TRP A 128 -6.81 -15.18 -11.97
C TRP A 128 -5.65 -15.02 -12.96
N SER A 129 -4.94 -13.90 -12.89
CA SER A 129 -3.88 -13.61 -13.86
C SER A 129 -2.81 -12.68 -13.32
N ILE A 130 -1.67 -12.71 -14.00
CA ILE A 130 -0.65 -11.69 -13.91
C ILE A 130 -0.66 -10.92 -15.22
N LYS A 131 -0.79 -9.59 -15.14
CA LYS A 131 -0.70 -8.70 -16.29
C LYS A 131 0.52 -7.81 -16.15
N PHE A 132 1.09 -7.46 -17.30
CA PHE A 132 2.10 -6.42 -17.42
C PHE A 132 1.52 -5.29 -18.27
N GLN A 133 1.82 -4.06 -17.90
CA GLN A 133 1.52 -2.87 -18.68
C GLN A 133 2.76 -2.00 -18.83
N ASP A 134 2.87 -1.35 -19.98
CA ASP A 134 3.75 -0.22 -20.22
C ASP A 134 3.11 0.74 -21.24
N ARG A 135 3.92 1.58 -21.89
CA ARG A 135 3.45 2.51 -22.94
C ARG A 135 2.97 1.81 -24.21
N ALA A 136 3.41 0.59 -24.48
CA ALA A 136 3.05 -0.17 -25.67
C ALA A 136 1.70 -0.87 -25.51
N GLY A 137 1.27 -1.14 -24.27
CA GLY A 137 -0.05 -1.66 -23.98
C GLY A 137 -0.06 -2.58 -22.76
N VAL A 138 -1.05 -3.47 -22.72
CA VAL A 138 -1.23 -4.45 -21.65
C VAL A 138 -1.10 -5.86 -22.24
N ARG A 139 -0.34 -6.74 -21.57
CA ARG A 139 -0.20 -8.16 -21.93
C ARG A 139 -0.38 -9.06 -20.72
N LYS A 140 -0.86 -10.28 -20.94
CA LYS A 140 -0.91 -11.32 -19.91
C LYS A 140 0.48 -11.98 -19.78
N VAL A 141 0.97 -12.11 -18.56
CA VAL A 141 2.26 -12.75 -18.23
C VAL A 141 2.05 -14.23 -17.92
N SER A 142 1.04 -14.56 -17.11
CA SER A 142 0.72 -15.93 -16.76
C SER A 142 -0.74 -16.08 -16.28
N ALA A 143 -1.26 -17.30 -16.34
CA ALA A 143 -2.46 -17.69 -15.61
C ALA A 143 -2.05 -18.15 -14.20
N VAL A 144 -2.69 -17.61 -13.17
CA VAL A 144 -2.45 -18.11 -11.81
C VAL A 144 -3.15 -19.46 -11.74
N GLY A 145 -2.37 -20.54 -11.60
CA GLY A 145 -2.86 -21.91 -11.54
C GLY A 145 -3.99 -22.05 -10.51
N ARG A 146 -5.01 -22.83 -10.89
CA ARG A 146 -6.22 -23.07 -10.11
C ARG A 146 -5.92 -23.94 -8.89
#